data_AF-A0A523NGU2-F1
#
_entry.id   AF-A0A523NGU2-F1
#
_cell.length_a   1.000
_cell.length_b   1.000
_cell.length_c   1.000
_cell.angle_alpha   90.00
_cell.angle_beta   90.00
_cell.angle_gamma   90.00
#
_symmetry.space_group_name_H-M   'P 1'
#
loop_
_entity.id
_entity.type
_entity.pdbx_description
1 polymer ?
#
loop_
_entity_poly.entity_id
_entity_poly.type
_entity_poly.pdbx_seq_one_letter_code
_entity_poly.pdbx_strand_id
1 'polypeptide(L)'
;MKNTFVKISWGTAVLGAVLLLTNPAQAEPPTPKAADIHKLLVVSGILDQLSYMQTKLLNSYSIVVNGPYPRVPDAFWDEYHQLIDQKDMATLIERVIPVYDKHMSHETVRHLIEMFETPFWREWKQKMPAISQEAGIVGSEWGAEMIQSEAFNSKLDALIKKFDLEALNKK
;
A
#
# COMPACT_ATOMS: atom_id res chain seq x y z
N MET A 1 -83.93 15.22 -17.88
CA MET A 1 -84.26 16.51 -17.24
C MET A 1 -83.73 16.53 -15.81
N LYS A 2 -82.60 17.20 -15.58
CA LYS A 2 -82.37 18.21 -14.54
C LYS A 2 -80.89 18.59 -14.63
N ASN A 3 -80.70 19.86 -14.92
CA ASN A 3 -79.46 20.54 -15.24
C ASN A 3 -79.07 21.32 -14.00
N THR A 4 -77.85 21.17 -13.48
CA THR A 4 -77.27 22.22 -12.64
C THR A 4 -75.75 22.19 -12.68
N PHE A 5 -75.22 23.22 -13.34
CA PHE A 5 -73.85 23.73 -13.23
C PHE A 5 -73.54 24.10 -11.77
N VAL A 6 -72.37 23.71 -11.27
CA VAL A 6 -71.68 24.44 -10.19
C VAL A 6 -70.21 24.60 -10.57
N LYS A 7 -69.72 25.80 -10.27
CA LYS A 7 -68.55 26.49 -10.81
C LYS A 7 -67.22 25.96 -10.26
N ILE A 8 -66.20 26.14 -11.09
CA ILE A 8 -64.77 26.01 -10.86
C ILE A 8 -64.32 26.75 -9.59
N SER A 9 -63.44 26.13 -8.79
CA SER A 9 -62.51 26.82 -7.89
C SER A 9 -61.12 26.20 -8.07
N TRP A 10 -60.13 27.04 -8.38
CA TRP A 10 -58.72 26.65 -8.51
C TRP A 10 -58.12 26.60 -7.10
N GLY A 11 -57.71 25.41 -6.67
CA GLY A 11 -57.01 25.18 -5.41
C GLY A 11 -55.96 24.12 -5.60
N THR A 12 -54.71 24.56 -5.72
CA THR A 12 -53.49 23.78 -5.76
C THR A 12 -53.42 22.73 -4.65
N ALA A 13 -53.08 21.48 -5.02
CA ALA A 13 -52.45 20.54 -4.09
C ALA A 13 -51.48 19.65 -4.88
N VAL A 14 -50.20 19.99 -4.78
CA VAL A 14 -49.07 19.19 -5.24
C VAL A 14 -48.89 18.01 -4.29
N LEU A 15 -49.16 16.81 -4.77
CA LEU A 15 -48.83 15.50 -4.18
C LEU A 15 -48.73 14.56 -5.40
N GLY A 16 -47.67 13.85 -5.72
CA GLY A 16 -46.49 13.43 -4.98
C GLY A 16 -46.11 12.10 -5.63
N ALA A 17 -44.96 12.03 -6.31
CA ALA A 17 -44.34 10.79 -6.76
C ALA A 17 -42.90 11.06 -7.20
N VAL A 18 -42.03 11.39 -6.23
CA VAL A 18 -40.59 11.23 -6.44
C VAL A 18 -40.30 9.75 -6.30
N LEU A 19 -40.28 9.05 -7.43
CA LEU A 19 -39.71 7.71 -7.54
C LEU A 19 -38.22 7.82 -7.20
N LEU A 20 -37.87 7.42 -5.97
CA LEU A 20 -36.50 7.09 -5.59
C LEU A 20 -36.07 5.88 -6.42
N LEU A 21 -35.44 6.14 -7.56
CA LEU A 21 -34.65 5.14 -8.26
C LEU A 21 -33.45 4.82 -7.36
N THR A 22 -33.54 3.74 -6.60
CA THR A 22 -32.35 3.09 -6.02
C THR A 22 -31.56 2.53 -7.19
N ASN A 23 -30.64 3.34 -7.73
CA ASN A 23 -29.68 2.85 -8.70
C ASN A 23 -28.79 1.84 -7.95
N PRO A 24 -28.79 0.55 -8.29
CA PRO A 24 -27.77 -0.33 -7.76
C PRO A 24 -26.43 0.27 -8.19
N ALA A 25 -25.45 0.28 -7.30
CA ALA A 25 -24.09 0.70 -7.60
C ALA A 25 -23.48 -0.28 -8.62
N GLN A 26 -23.91 -0.19 -9.87
CA GLN A 26 -23.16 -0.71 -11.00
C GLN A 26 -21.92 0.16 -11.10
N ALA A 27 -20.77 -0.46 -10.81
CA ALA A 27 -19.48 0.17 -10.99
C ALA A 27 -19.45 0.78 -12.39
N GLU A 28 -19.36 2.11 -12.46
CA GLU A 28 -19.17 2.80 -13.73
C GLU A 28 -17.90 2.22 -14.39
N PRO A 29 -17.91 2.02 -15.72
CA PRO A 29 -16.73 1.53 -16.40
C PRO A 29 -15.54 2.45 -16.08
N PRO A 30 -14.35 1.88 -15.81
CA PRO A 30 -13.21 2.67 -15.37
C PRO A 30 -12.91 3.75 -16.39
N THR A 31 -12.70 4.99 -15.91
CA THR A 31 -12.31 6.10 -16.77
C THR A 31 -10.98 5.77 -17.48
N PRO A 32 -10.69 6.38 -18.65
CA PRO A 32 -9.39 6.18 -19.31
C PRO A 32 -8.20 6.43 -18.38
N LYS A 33 -8.34 7.42 -17.49
CA LYS A 33 -7.32 7.72 -16.47
C LYS A 33 -7.21 6.64 -15.39
N ALA A 34 -8.32 6.06 -14.94
CA ALA A 34 -8.30 4.94 -13.99
C ALA A 34 -7.60 3.70 -14.57
N ALA A 35 -7.82 3.40 -15.86
CA ALA A 35 -7.13 2.32 -16.56
C ALA A 35 -5.62 2.58 -16.64
N ASP A 36 -5.21 3.81 -16.96
CA ASP A 36 -3.80 4.19 -16.99
C ASP A 36 -3.17 4.17 -15.58
N ILE A 37 -3.90 4.59 -14.54
CA ILE A 37 -3.43 4.46 -13.16
C ILE A 37 -3.21 2.99 -12.80
N HIS A 38 -4.13 2.10 -13.17
CA HIS A 38 -3.92 0.66 -12.96
C HIS A 38 -2.63 0.18 -13.66
N LYS A 39 -2.42 0.59 -14.92
CA LYS A 39 -1.18 0.29 -15.65
C LYS A 39 0.05 0.85 -14.93
N LEU A 40 -0.01 2.08 -14.44
CA LEU A 40 1.05 2.72 -13.66
C LEU A 40 1.42 1.88 -12.43
N LEU A 41 0.45 1.38 -11.67
CA LEU A 41 0.69 0.53 -10.49
C LEU A 41 1.42 -0.77 -10.87
N VAL A 42 1.13 -1.35 -12.04
CA VAL A 42 1.82 -2.53 -12.58
C VAL A 42 3.26 -2.19 -12.94
N VAL A 43 3.48 -1.21 -13.84
CA VAL A 43 4.81 -0.98 -14.42
C VAL A 43 5.81 -0.40 -13.40
N SER A 44 5.32 0.41 -12.46
CA SER A 44 6.10 0.96 -11.35
C SER A 44 6.57 -0.10 -10.34
N GLY A 45 5.92 -1.27 -10.28
CA GLY A 45 6.19 -2.32 -9.29
C GLY A 45 5.41 -2.15 -7.97
N ILE A 46 4.46 -1.20 -7.90
CA ILE A 46 3.65 -1.01 -6.69
C ILE A 46 2.78 -2.24 -6.42
N LEU A 47 2.25 -2.92 -7.44
CA LEU A 47 1.49 -4.16 -7.23
C LEU A 47 2.35 -5.28 -6.62
N ASP A 48 3.63 -5.37 -7.01
CA ASP A 48 4.57 -6.33 -6.41
C ASP A 48 4.76 -6.02 -4.92
N GLN A 49 4.87 -4.72 -4.59
CA GLN A 49 4.99 -4.27 -3.21
C GLN A 49 3.72 -4.54 -2.39
N LEU A 50 2.53 -4.37 -2.96
CA LEU A 50 1.26 -4.72 -2.30
C LEU A 50 1.17 -6.24 -2.03
N SER A 51 1.63 -7.06 -2.97
CA SER A 51 1.69 -8.53 -2.82
C SER A 51 2.69 -8.95 -1.73
N TYR A 52 3.84 -8.27 -1.65
CA TYR A 52 4.77 -8.47 -0.54
C TYR A 52 4.16 -8.05 0.81
N MET A 53 3.42 -6.95 0.84
CA MET A 53 2.72 -6.49 2.05
C MET A 53 1.66 -7.50 2.51
N GLN A 54 0.90 -8.10 1.58
CA GLN A 54 -0.01 -9.21 1.87
C GLN A 54 0.72 -10.37 2.56
N THR A 55 1.86 -10.80 2.01
CA THR A 55 2.68 -11.87 2.60
C THR A 55 3.14 -11.51 4.01
N LYS A 56 3.58 -10.26 4.23
CA LYS A 56 4.00 -9.78 5.56
C LYS A 56 2.83 -9.71 6.54
N LEU A 57 1.63 -9.34 6.08
CA LEU A 57 0.42 -9.31 6.90
C LEU A 57 0.09 -10.72 7.40
N LEU A 58 -0.01 -11.69 6.50
CA LEU A 58 -0.26 -13.09 6.86
C LEU A 58 0.84 -13.63 7.79
N ASN A 59 2.11 -13.42 7.46
CA ASN A 59 3.21 -13.90 8.33
C ASN A 59 3.15 -13.28 9.73
N SER A 60 2.82 -12.00 9.86
CA SER A 60 2.66 -11.35 11.17
C SER A 60 1.45 -11.87 11.95
N TYR A 61 0.39 -12.26 11.26
CA TYR A 61 -0.82 -12.79 11.88
C TYR A 61 -0.70 -14.29 12.22
N SER A 62 0.29 -15.01 11.70
CA SER A 62 0.53 -16.43 12.02
C SER A 62 0.67 -16.73 13.52
N ILE A 63 1.07 -15.74 14.32
CA ILE A 63 1.22 -15.85 15.78
C ILE A 63 -0.09 -16.24 16.47
N VAL A 64 -1.25 -15.85 15.92
CA VAL A 64 -2.56 -16.20 16.49
C VAL A 64 -2.86 -17.69 16.39
N VAL A 65 -2.20 -18.37 15.45
CA VAL A 65 -2.30 -19.83 15.27
C VAL A 65 -1.22 -20.51 16.10
N ASN A 66 0.04 -20.07 15.96
CA ASN A 66 1.18 -20.71 16.63
C ASN A 66 1.15 -20.62 18.16
N GLY A 67 0.48 -19.62 18.73
CA GLY A 67 0.34 -19.47 20.18
C GLY A 67 -0.48 -20.60 20.83
N PRO A 68 -1.79 -20.72 20.50
CA PRO A 68 -2.65 -21.73 21.10
C PRO A 68 -2.51 -23.14 20.48
N TYR A 69 -1.97 -23.26 19.25
CA TYR A 69 -1.86 -24.53 18.54
C TYR A 69 -0.39 -24.92 18.29
N PRO A 70 0.23 -25.73 19.17
CA PRO A 70 1.66 -26.05 19.07
C PRO A 70 2.00 -27.11 18.01
N ARG A 71 1.01 -27.76 17.39
CA ARG A 71 1.20 -28.81 16.37
C ARG A 71 0.26 -28.56 15.19
N VAL A 72 0.67 -27.66 14.30
CA VAL A 72 -0.05 -27.30 13.07
C VAL A 72 0.56 -28.08 11.91
N PRO A 73 -0.22 -28.85 11.13
CA PRO A 73 0.29 -29.54 9.95
C PRO A 73 0.73 -28.56 8.84
N ASP A 74 1.72 -28.91 8.04
CA ASP A 74 2.21 -28.06 6.94
C ASP A 74 1.10 -27.69 5.94
N ALA A 75 0.19 -28.62 5.66
CA ALA A 75 -0.97 -28.39 4.78
C ALA A 75 -1.86 -27.22 5.23
N PHE A 76 -1.94 -26.95 6.55
CA PHE A 76 -2.67 -25.76 7.02
C PHE A 76 -2.00 -24.48 6.54
N TRP A 77 -0.67 -24.42 6.54
CA TRP A 77 0.06 -23.24 6.11
C TRP A 77 -0.10 -22.99 4.61
N ASP A 78 -0.22 -24.05 3.81
CA ASP A 78 -0.49 -23.91 2.38
C ASP A 78 -1.82 -23.19 2.12
N GLU A 79 -2.89 -23.56 2.84
CA GLU A 79 -4.19 -22.88 2.78
C GLU A 79 -4.16 -21.50 3.44
N TYR A 80 -3.43 -21.35 4.56
CA TYR A 80 -3.28 -20.08 5.28
C TYR A 80 -2.73 -18.96 4.41
N HIS A 81 -1.69 -19.26 3.62
CA HIS A 81 -1.07 -18.28 2.72
C HIS A 81 -1.99 -17.88 1.56
N GLN A 82 -3.10 -18.58 1.36
CA GLN A 82 -4.11 -18.30 0.33
C GLN A 82 -5.35 -17.58 0.90
N LEU A 83 -5.38 -17.27 2.20
CA LEU A 83 -6.53 -16.62 2.86
C LEU A 83 -6.83 -15.21 2.34
N ILE A 84 -5.83 -14.54 1.78
CA ILE A 84 -6.03 -13.31 1.01
C ILE A 84 -5.87 -13.72 -0.44
N ASP A 85 -6.95 -13.64 -1.20
CA ASP A 85 -6.96 -14.10 -2.58
C ASP A 85 -6.79 -12.94 -3.58
N GLN A 86 -6.86 -13.25 -4.87
CA GLN A 86 -6.76 -12.25 -5.93
C GLN A 86 -7.92 -11.24 -5.90
N LYS A 87 -9.11 -11.63 -5.44
CA LYS A 87 -10.29 -10.77 -5.34
C LYS A 87 -10.16 -9.78 -4.19
N ASP A 88 -9.60 -10.20 -3.06
CA ASP A 88 -9.25 -9.31 -1.95
C ASP A 88 -8.21 -8.27 -2.39
N MET A 89 -7.19 -8.70 -3.14
CA MET A 89 -6.18 -7.82 -3.70
C MET A 89 -6.77 -6.87 -4.76
N ALA A 90 -7.70 -7.34 -5.60
CA ALA A 90 -8.41 -6.48 -6.55
C ALA A 90 -9.20 -5.39 -5.81
N THR A 91 -9.87 -5.74 -4.72
CA THR A 91 -10.61 -4.78 -3.87
C THR A 91 -9.67 -3.73 -3.26
N LEU A 92 -8.45 -4.10 -2.89
CA LEU A 92 -7.43 -3.14 -2.45
C LEU A 92 -7.02 -2.20 -3.60
N ILE A 93 -6.76 -2.74 -4.79
CA ILE A 93 -6.37 -1.96 -5.97
C ILE A 93 -7.46 -0.94 -6.34
N GLU A 94 -8.73 -1.35 -6.31
CA GLU A 94 -9.88 -0.45 -6.54
C GLU A 94 -9.94 0.72 -5.55
N ARG A 95 -9.45 0.53 -4.32
CA ARG A 95 -9.35 1.61 -3.31
C ARG A 95 -8.13 2.51 -3.52
N VAL A 96 -7.06 1.98 -4.11
CA VAL A 96 -5.83 2.74 -4.37
C VAL A 96 -5.98 3.64 -5.60
N ILE A 97 -6.67 3.20 -6.65
CA ILE A 97 -6.83 3.96 -7.90
C ILE A 97 -7.39 5.39 -7.66
N PRO A 98 -8.48 5.60 -6.89
CA PRO A 98 -9.01 6.94 -6.62
C PRO A 98 -8.03 7.88 -5.91
N VAL A 99 -7.08 7.35 -5.14
CA VAL A 99 -6.05 8.15 -4.48
C VAL A 99 -5.13 8.78 -5.52
N TYR A 100 -4.66 7.99 -6.49
CA TYR A 100 -3.86 8.50 -7.61
C TYR A 100 -4.68 9.44 -8.49
N ASP A 101 -5.94 9.09 -8.76
CA ASP A 101 -6.82 9.91 -9.58
C ASP A 101 -7.01 11.31 -8.99
N LYS A 102 -7.21 11.40 -7.67
CA LYS A 102 -7.34 12.67 -6.95
C LYS A 102 -6.08 13.54 -6.99
N HIS A 103 -4.90 12.94 -7.03
CA HIS A 103 -3.63 13.64 -6.80
C HIS A 103 -2.76 13.83 -8.04
N MET A 104 -3.06 13.16 -9.16
CA MET A 104 -2.26 13.24 -10.38
C MET A 104 -3.11 13.63 -11.58
N SER A 105 -2.54 14.41 -12.50
CA SER A 105 -3.16 14.63 -13.81
C SER A 105 -3.02 13.38 -14.67
N HIS A 106 -3.91 13.21 -15.65
CA HIS A 106 -3.81 12.07 -16.58
C HIS A 106 -2.50 12.11 -17.39
N GLU A 107 -2.05 13.31 -17.76
CA GLU A 107 -0.78 13.49 -18.48
C GLU A 107 0.41 13.01 -17.65
N THR A 108 0.48 13.37 -16.36
CA THR A 108 1.54 12.90 -15.46
C THR A 108 1.53 11.38 -15.35
N VAL A 109 0.35 10.76 -15.24
CA VAL A 109 0.22 9.29 -15.21
C VAL A 109 0.81 8.67 -16.48
N ARG A 110 0.50 9.21 -17.66
CA ARG A 110 1.04 8.72 -18.94
C ARG A 110 2.56 8.85 -19.03
N HIS A 111 3.12 9.99 -18.66
CA HIS A 111 4.59 10.17 -18.66
C HIS A 111 5.30 9.22 -17.69
N LEU A 112 4.72 8.96 -16.51
CA LEU A 112 5.29 7.98 -15.57
C LEU A 112 5.26 6.57 -16.14
N ILE A 113 4.18 6.18 -16.82
CA ILE A 113 4.10 4.88 -17.50
C ILE A 113 5.21 4.76 -18.54
N GLU A 114 5.36 5.75 -19.42
CA GLU A 114 6.41 5.77 -20.45
C GLU A 114 7.80 5.60 -19.84
N MET A 115 8.10 6.36 -18.78
CA MET A 115 9.36 6.26 -18.04
C MET A 115 9.59 4.85 -17.47
N PHE A 116 8.59 4.28 -16.81
CA PHE A 116 8.70 2.96 -16.17
C PHE A 116 8.75 1.79 -17.17
N GLU A 117 8.28 2.00 -18.40
CA GLU A 117 8.35 0.98 -19.45
C GLU A 117 9.70 0.97 -20.19
N THR A 118 10.55 1.99 -19.98
CA THR A 118 11.87 2.07 -20.61
C THR A 118 12.78 0.89 -20.22
N PRO A 119 13.67 0.45 -21.13
CA PRO A 119 14.63 -0.62 -20.83
C PRO A 119 15.55 -0.30 -19.64
N PHE A 120 16.01 0.95 -19.51
CA PHE A 120 16.90 1.35 -18.43
C PHE A 120 16.21 1.27 -17.07
N TRP A 121 14.93 1.67 -16.97
CA TRP A 121 14.19 1.56 -15.72
C TRP A 121 13.96 0.11 -15.33
N ARG A 122 13.64 -0.74 -16.31
CA ARG A 122 13.46 -2.18 -16.08
C ARG A 122 14.74 -2.83 -15.55
N GLU A 123 15.88 -2.50 -16.15
CA GLU A 123 17.19 -2.97 -15.69
C GLU A 123 17.46 -2.49 -14.26
N TRP A 124 17.25 -1.19 -13.99
CA TRP A 124 17.41 -0.62 -12.66
C TRP A 124 16.55 -1.38 -11.64
N LYS A 125 15.24 -1.54 -11.90
CA LYS A 125 14.31 -2.25 -11.00
C LYS A 125 14.75 -3.69 -10.71
N GLN A 126 15.25 -4.40 -11.71
CA GLN A 126 15.71 -5.78 -11.57
C GLN A 126 17.02 -5.89 -10.77
N LYS A 127 17.96 -4.96 -10.98
CA LYS A 127 19.30 -5.03 -10.37
C LYS A 127 19.37 -4.41 -8.98
N MET A 128 18.54 -3.41 -8.70
CA MET A 128 18.63 -2.65 -7.45
C MET A 128 18.53 -3.50 -6.18
N PRO A 129 17.66 -4.53 -6.06
CA PRO A 129 17.62 -5.37 -4.87
C PRO A 129 18.97 -6.04 -4.57
N ALA A 130 19.63 -6.60 -5.60
CA ALA A 130 20.95 -7.23 -5.45
C ALA A 130 22.04 -6.19 -5.12
N ILE A 131 22.04 -5.06 -5.83
CA ILE A 131 22.96 -3.95 -5.54
C ILE A 131 22.81 -3.47 -4.10
N SER A 132 21.58 -3.29 -3.61
CA SER A 132 21.31 -2.88 -2.22
C SER A 132 21.79 -3.92 -1.22
N GLN A 133 21.64 -5.21 -1.52
CA GLN A 133 22.13 -6.29 -0.68
C GLN A 133 23.67 -6.28 -0.60
N GLU A 134 24.36 -6.21 -1.73
CA GLU A 134 25.82 -6.19 -1.81
C GLU A 134 26.40 -4.92 -1.15
N ALA A 135 25.83 -3.75 -1.44
CA ALA A 135 26.23 -2.50 -0.80
C ALA A 135 26.04 -2.54 0.72
N GLY A 136 24.99 -3.21 1.20
CA GLY A 136 24.76 -3.43 2.63
C GLY A 136 25.84 -4.28 3.30
N ILE A 137 26.35 -5.30 2.61
CA ILE A 137 27.47 -6.13 3.10
C ILE A 137 28.74 -5.28 3.22
N VAL A 138 29.09 -4.55 2.16
CA VAL A 138 30.26 -3.65 2.16
C VAL A 138 30.16 -2.61 3.27
N GLY A 139 28.98 -2.01 3.48
CA GLY A 139 28.77 -1.06 4.57
C GLY A 139 28.92 -1.68 5.96
N SER A 140 28.51 -2.95 6.12
CA SER A 140 28.64 -3.69 7.38
C SER A 140 30.10 -4.03 7.68
N GLU A 141 30.86 -4.44 6.67
CA GLU A 141 32.30 -4.71 6.77
C GLU A 141 33.06 -3.45 7.16
N TRP A 142 32.84 -2.35 6.44
CA TRP A 142 33.42 -1.05 6.78
C TRP A 142 33.06 -0.61 8.22
N GLY A 143 31.81 -0.81 8.65
CA GLY A 143 31.37 -0.49 10.01
C GLY A 143 32.11 -1.30 11.08
N ALA A 144 32.35 -2.59 10.83
CA ALA A 144 33.10 -3.46 11.72
C ALA A 144 34.57 -3.03 11.81
N GLU A 145 35.21 -2.71 10.68
CA GLU A 145 36.58 -2.18 10.63
C GLU A 145 36.72 -0.88 11.40
N MET A 146 35.77 0.04 11.22
CA MET A 146 35.76 1.34 11.90
C MET A 146 35.74 1.19 13.43
N ILE A 147 34.87 0.35 13.98
CA ILE A 147 34.74 0.15 15.43
C ILE A 147 35.98 -0.54 16.01
N GLN A 148 36.64 -1.39 15.24
CA GLN A 148 37.87 -2.06 15.67
C GLN A 148 39.11 -1.16 15.55
N SER A 149 39.01 -0.02 14.86
CA SER A 149 40.15 0.87 14.63
C SER A 149 40.65 1.56 15.90
N GLU A 150 41.98 1.69 16.02
CA GLU A 150 42.62 2.41 17.12
C GLU A 150 42.16 3.88 17.19
N ALA A 151 41.97 4.52 16.03
CA ALA A 151 41.51 5.90 15.95
C ALA A 151 40.09 6.07 16.52
N PHE A 152 39.19 5.13 16.25
CA PHE A 152 37.85 5.14 16.83
C PHE A 152 37.90 4.89 18.34
N ASN A 153 38.62 3.85 18.78
CA ASN A 153 38.76 3.51 20.20
C ASN A 153 39.37 4.67 21.00
N SER A 154 40.39 5.34 20.46
CA SER A 154 40.99 6.52 21.09
C SER A 154 40.01 7.68 21.26
N LYS A 155 39.14 7.91 20.27
CA LYS A 155 38.09 8.93 20.36
C LYS A 155 37.02 8.55 21.39
N LEU A 156 36.65 7.27 21.43
CA LEU A 156 35.69 6.75 22.41
C LEU A 156 36.23 6.89 23.84
N ASP A 157 37.48 6.51 24.07
CA ASP A 157 38.14 6.64 25.38
C ASP A 157 38.23 8.11 25.83
N ALA A 158 38.58 9.00 24.90
CA ALA A 158 38.59 10.44 25.19
C ALA A 158 37.19 10.94 25.58
N LEU A 159 36.14 10.41 24.97
CA LEU A 159 34.76 10.75 25.29
C LEU A 159 34.37 10.21 26.68
N ILE A 160 34.68 8.95 26.97
CA ILE A 160 34.45 8.31 28.28
C ILE A 160 35.09 9.12 29.40
N LYS A 161 36.36 9.53 29.22
CA LYS A 161 37.11 10.36 30.18
C LYS A 161 36.51 11.75 30.32
N LYS A 162 36.13 12.40 29.21
CA LYS A 162 35.55 13.75 29.21
C LYS A 162 34.27 13.82 30.05
N PHE A 163 33.46 12.76 30.03
CA PHE A 163 32.20 12.70 30.77
C PHE A 163 32.32 11.97 32.12
N ASP A 164 33.53 11.58 32.52
CA ASP A 164 33.82 10.86 33.76
C ASP A 164 32.88 9.67 34.02
N LEU A 165 32.58 8.92 32.93
CA LEU A 165 31.57 7.86 32.98
C LEU A 165 31.96 6.75 33.97
N GLU A 166 33.25 6.54 34.22
CA GLU A 166 33.73 5.58 35.21
C GLU A 166 33.37 5.99 36.64
N ALA A 167 33.56 7.26 37.02
CA ALA A 167 33.19 7.73 38.36
C ALA A 167 31.67 7.78 38.55
N LEU A 168 30.93 8.18 37.52
CA LEU A 168 29.46 8.23 37.56
C LEU A 168 28.81 6.85 37.77
N ASN A 169 29.52 5.76 37.44
CA ASN A 169 29.00 4.39 37.55
C ASN A 169 29.71 3.54 38.61
N LYS A 170 30.57 4.13 39.45
CA LYS A 170 31.09 3.45 40.66
C LYS A 170 29.96 3.35 41.68
N LYS A 171 29.56 2.11 42.02
CA LYS A 171 28.73 1.82 43.19
C LYS A 171 29.53 1.93 44.47
#